data_AF-A0A7D7VD96-F1
#
_entry.id   AF-A0A7D7VD96-F1
#
_cell.length_a   1.000
_cell.length_b   1.000
_cell.length_c   1.000
_cell.angle_alpha   90.00
_cell.angle_beta   90.00
_cell.angle_gamma   90.00
#
_symmetry.space_group_name_H-M   'P 1'
#
loop_
_entity.id
_entity.type
_entity.pdbx_description
1 polymer ?
#
loop_
_entity_poly.entity_id
_entity_poly.type
_entity_poly.pdbx_seq_one_letter_code
_entity_poly.pdbx_strand_id
1 'polypeptide(L)'
;MNPKTWLKPFQRSSVFYLLKMGLFYQGLGLILMYVGSFFATSVISDYEIPQFPVSVSLALSSGLLEESIFFGIPYYMTGSPHILLGSGIVWSIAHLFSSGIFSLDALSYGGFLFTIPYMFFTIRVWISKKGWFAIVFHSAWNFALLSIYCMLGLRQCSVFNDVTDVLNLIMAVSAGTIVYLTHTNKKKDVNRFLYLVPVTVILIAIAILFSTEITF
;
A
#
# COMPACT_ATOMS: atom_id res chain seq x y z
N MET A 1 0.87 -0.71 -24.73
CA MET A 1 1.46 -1.53 -23.64
C MET A 1 1.22 -3.00 -23.95
N ASN A 2 2.18 -3.90 -23.71
CA ASN A 2 2.04 -5.33 -23.98
C ASN A 2 1.84 -6.10 -22.65
N PRO A 3 0.69 -6.75 -22.42
CA PRO A 3 0.44 -7.52 -21.19
C PRO A 3 1.52 -8.57 -20.87
N LYS A 4 2.18 -9.11 -21.91
CA LYS A 4 3.30 -10.06 -21.76
C LYS A 4 4.54 -9.46 -21.09
N THR A 5 4.61 -8.14 -20.90
CA THR A 5 5.75 -7.47 -20.26
C THR A 5 5.42 -6.89 -18.88
N TRP A 6 4.20 -7.07 -18.38
CA TRP A 6 3.78 -6.50 -17.09
C TRP A 6 4.44 -7.16 -15.88
N LEU A 7 4.85 -8.41 -16.02
CA LEU A 7 5.62 -9.14 -14.99
C LEU A 7 7.13 -9.16 -15.29
N LYS A 8 7.60 -8.31 -16.22
CA LYS A 8 9.03 -8.17 -16.54
C LYS A 8 9.60 -6.92 -15.87
N PRO A 9 10.88 -6.95 -15.46
CA PRO A 9 11.56 -5.77 -14.93
C PRO A 9 11.50 -4.61 -15.95
N PHE A 10 11.59 -3.39 -15.45
CA PHE A 10 11.87 -2.25 -16.31
C PHE A 10 13.23 -2.41 -16.99
N GLN A 11 13.30 -2.11 -18.28
CA GLN A 11 14.55 -2.07 -19.05
C GLN A 11 15.47 -0.93 -18.59
N ARG A 12 14.87 0.17 -18.09
CA ARG A 12 15.58 1.29 -17.49
C ARG A 12 15.11 1.44 -16.05
N SER A 13 16.03 1.67 -15.11
CA SER A 13 15.72 1.77 -13.67
C SER A 13 16.39 2.97 -13.02
N SER A 14 16.66 4.03 -13.79
CA SER A 14 17.09 5.31 -13.22
C SER A 14 15.94 5.94 -12.42
N VAL A 15 16.27 6.68 -11.36
CA VAL A 15 15.28 7.32 -10.48
C VAL A 15 14.29 8.17 -11.28
N PHE A 16 14.79 8.98 -12.23
CA PHE A 16 13.96 9.80 -13.10
C PHE A 16 12.99 8.98 -13.96
N TYR A 17 13.45 7.85 -14.51
CA TYR A 17 12.58 6.98 -15.30
C TYR A 17 11.50 6.32 -14.42
N LEU A 18 11.88 5.83 -13.23
CA LEU A 18 10.92 5.25 -12.30
C LEU A 18 9.89 6.28 -11.82
N LEU A 19 10.30 7.53 -11.58
CA LEU A 19 9.40 8.63 -11.28
C LEU A 19 8.39 8.87 -12.42
N LYS A 20 8.88 8.97 -13.67
CA LYS A 20 8.02 9.13 -14.85
C LYS A 20 7.01 7.99 -14.98
N MET A 21 7.47 6.75 -14.80
CA MET A 21 6.59 5.58 -14.86
C MET A 21 5.60 5.58 -13.69
N GLY A 22 6.04 5.89 -12.47
CA GLY A 22 5.17 5.99 -11.29
C GLY A 22 4.04 6.99 -11.51
N LEU A 23 4.36 8.21 -11.95
CA LEU A 23 3.36 9.22 -12.28
C LEU A 23 2.41 8.78 -13.40
N PHE A 24 2.92 8.05 -14.40
CA PHE A 24 2.07 7.50 -15.46
C PHE A 24 1.05 6.49 -14.92
N TYR A 25 1.48 5.52 -14.10
CA TYR A 25 0.55 4.53 -13.51
C TYR A 25 -0.40 5.18 -12.50
N GLN A 26 0.05 6.16 -11.72
CA GLN A 26 -0.84 6.94 -10.84
C GLN A 26 -1.87 7.72 -11.63
N GLY A 27 -1.49 8.36 -12.74
CA GLY A 27 -2.43 9.06 -13.61
C GLY A 27 -3.49 8.13 -14.17
N LEU A 28 -3.12 6.93 -14.63
CA LEU A 28 -4.08 5.90 -15.03
C LEU A 28 -4.99 5.47 -13.87
N GLY A 29 -4.43 5.26 -12.68
CA GLY A 29 -5.18 4.92 -11.47
C GLY A 29 -6.21 6.00 -11.13
N LEU A 30 -5.84 7.28 -11.17
CA LEU A 30 -6.74 8.40 -10.90
C LEU A 30 -7.89 8.47 -11.91
N ILE A 31 -7.62 8.22 -13.20
CA ILE A 31 -8.67 8.16 -14.22
C ILE A 31 -9.65 7.03 -13.91
N LEU A 32 -9.15 5.83 -13.60
CA LEU A 32 -10.00 4.68 -13.25
C LEU A 32 -10.77 4.90 -11.96
N MET A 33 -10.15 5.52 -10.96
CA MET A 33 -10.81 5.92 -9.71
C MET A 33 -11.99 6.85 -9.99
N TYR A 34 -11.77 7.90 -10.78
CA TYR A 34 -12.80 8.88 -11.10
C TYR A 34 -13.96 8.24 -11.87
N VAL A 35 -13.65 7.49 -12.93
CA VAL A 35 -14.65 6.79 -13.75
C VAL A 35 -15.42 5.77 -12.92
N GLY A 36 -14.71 4.98 -12.09
CA GLY A 36 -15.30 3.99 -11.21
C GLY A 36 -16.26 4.58 -10.18
N SER A 37 -15.82 5.63 -9.48
CA SER A 37 -16.67 6.34 -8.52
C SER A 37 -17.89 6.96 -9.21
N PHE A 38 -17.73 7.56 -10.39
CA PHE A 38 -18.85 8.12 -11.16
C PHE A 38 -19.90 7.07 -11.53
N PHE A 39 -19.47 5.90 -12.00
CA PHE A 39 -20.40 4.81 -12.28
C PHE A 39 -21.06 4.27 -11.02
N ALA A 40 -20.31 4.08 -9.92
CA ALA A 40 -20.86 3.63 -8.65
C ALA A 40 -21.97 4.58 -8.14
N THR A 41 -21.71 5.89 -8.12
CA THR A 41 -22.72 6.90 -7.73
C THR A 41 -23.94 6.94 -8.64
N SER A 42 -23.82 6.48 -9.89
CA SER A 42 -24.91 6.52 -10.88
C SER A 42 -25.77 5.26 -10.88
N VAL A 43 -25.23 4.13 -10.41
CA VAL A 43 -25.86 2.80 -10.54
C VAL A 43 -26.30 2.24 -9.19
N ILE A 44 -25.58 2.55 -8.13
CA ILE A 44 -25.85 2.05 -6.78
C ILE A 44 -26.60 3.15 -6.02
N SER A 45 -27.83 2.85 -5.62
CA SER A 45 -28.62 3.76 -4.78
C SER A 45 -27.87 4.07 -3.50
N ASP A 46 -27.88 5.34 -3.08
CA ASP A 46 -27.33 5.80 -1.81
C ASP A 46 -25.81 5.57 -1.63
N TYR A 47 -25.08 5.31 -2.73
CA TYR A 47 -23.64 5.16 -2.68
C TYR A 47 -22.95 6.47 -2.28
N GLU A 48 -22.20 6.43 -1.19
CA GLU A 48 -21.33 7.51 -0.75
C GLU A 48 -19.87 7.13 -0.98
N ILE A 49 -19.09 8.05 -1.57
CA ILE A 49 -17.66 7.83 -1.78
C ILE A 49 -16.96 7.75 -0.41
N PRO A 50 -16.36 6.60 -0.04
CA PRO A 50 -15.80 6.42 1.29
C PRO A 50 -14.72 7.45 1.62
N GLN A 51 -14.79 8.04 2.81
CA GLN A 51 -13.81 8.96 3.34
C GLN A 51 -12.99 8.28 4.43
N PHE A 52 -11.72 7.98 4.16
CA PHE A 52 -10.83 7.43 5.17
C PHE A 52 -10.18 8.55 6.00
N PRO A 53 -10.31 8.63 7.33
CA PRO A 53 -9.50 9.55 8.10
C PRO A 53 -8.03 9.12 7.99
N VAL A 54 -7.16 10.00 7.48
CA VAL A 54 -5.73 9.71 7.31
C VAL A 54 -4.93 10.81 7.99
N SER A 55 -4.18 10.46 9.03
CA SER A 55 -3.19 11.35 9.63
C SER A 55 -1.91 11.39 8.80
N VAL A 56 -1.02 12.34 9.12
CA VAL A 56 0.31 12.38 8.50
C VAL A 56 1.10 11.11 8.79
N SER A 57 1.02 10.58 10.02
CA SER A 57 1.67 9.32 10.38
C SER A 57 1.19 8.18 9.49
N LEU A 58 -0.13 7.99 9.37
CA LEU A 58 -0.72 6.92 8.58
C LEU A 58 -0.39 7.06 7.08
N ALA A 59 -0.44 8.27 6.54
CA ALA A 59 -0.08 8.53 5.15
C ALA A 59 1.38 8.15 4.84
N LEU A 60 2.31 8.43 5.77
CA LEU A 60 3.73 8.12 5.58
C LEU A 60 4.04 6.64 5.84
N SER A 61 3.43 6.03 6.86
CA SER A 61 3.71 4.65 7.28
C SER A 61 3.04 3.61 6.39
N SER A 62 1.85 3.88 5.84
CA SER A 62 1.11 2.98 4.93
C SER A 62 1.98 2.52 3.76
N GLY A 63 2.66 3.45 3.09
CA GLY A 63 3.54 3.12 1.98
C GLY A 63 4.66 2.15 2.35
N LEU A 64 5.25 2.27 3.55
CA LEU A 64 6.24 1.30 4.05
C LEU A 64 5.61 -0.04 4.40
N LEU A 65 4.48 -0.02 5.11
CA LEU A 65 3.79 -1.22 5.56
C LEU A 65 3.31 -2.08 4.39
N GLU A 66 2.54 -1.48 3.49
CA GLU A 66 1.89 -2.16 2.38
C GLU A 66 2.89 -2.67 1.36
N GLU A 67 3.87 -1.85 0.98
CA GLU A 67 4.94 -2.27 0.08
C GLU A 67 5.77 -3.40 0.67
N SER A 68 5.99 -3.39 1.99
CA SER A 68 6.73 -4.46 2.67
C SER A 68 5.94 -5.76 2.71
N ILE A 69 4.67 -5.71 3.14
CA ILE A 69 3.82 -6.91 3.32
C ILE A 69 3.46 -7.52 1.98
N PHE A 70 2.95 -6.72 1.04
CA PHE A 70 2.36 -7.26 -0.18
C PHE A 70 3.36 -7.46 -1.32
N PHE A 71 4.54 -6.83 -1.26
CA PHE A 71 5.49 -6.93 -2.37
C PHE A 71 6.91 -7.31 -1.91
N GLY A 72 7.44 -6.64 -0.88
CA GLY A 72 8.81 -6.84 -0.41
C GLY A 72 9.06 -8.23 0.17
N ILE A 73 8.27 -8.65 1.17
CA ILE A 73 8.37 -9.97 1.80
C ILE A 73 8.14 -11.08 0.76
N PRO A 74 7.03 -11.09 -0.03
CA PRO A 74 6.83 -12.07 -1.10
C PRO A 74 7.98 -12.13 -2.11
N TYR A 75 8.54 -10.98 -2.48
CA TYR A 75 9.68 -10.90 -3.41
C TYR A 75 10.94 -11.54 -2.85
N TYR A 76 11.29 -11.24 -1.60
CA TYR A 76 12.50 -11.79 -1.03
C TYR A 76 12.37 -13.27 -0.71
N MET A 77 11.20 -13.74 -0.27
CA MET A 77 10.96 -15.15 0.03
C MET A 77 10.92 -16.03 -1.23
N THR A 78 10.30 -15.55 -2.31
CA THR A 78 9.99 -16.44 -3.46
C THR A 78 10.73 -16.06 -4.74
N GLY A 79 11.02 -14.78 -4.95
CA GLY A 79 11.55 -14.26 -6.21
C GLY A 79 10.62 -14.43 -7.42
N SER A 80 9.40 -14.91 -7.23
CA SER A 80 8.47 -15.24 -8.31
C SER A 80 7.57 -14.05 -8.66
N PRO A 81 7.59 -13.55 -9.91
CA PRO A 81 6.69 -12.49 -10.37
C PRO A 81 5.20 -12.86 -10.25
N HIS A 82 4.86 -14.16 -10.28
CA HIS A 82 3.48 -14.63 -10.20
C HIS A 82 2.94 -14.55 -8.77
N ILE A 83 3.80 -14.84 -7.78
CA ILE A 83 3.45 -14.68 -6.36
C ILE A 83 3.30 -13.20 -6.03
N LEU A 84 4.14 -12.33 -6.60
CA LEU A 84 3.99 -10.88 -6.49
C LEU A 84 2.66 -10.39 -7.09
N LEU A 85 2.26 -10.94 -8.23
CA LEU A 85 0.97 -10.62 -8.83
C LEU A 85 -0.20 -11.06 -7.93
N GLY A 86 -0.17 -12.29 -7.42
CA GLY A 86 -1.20 -12.79 -6.50
C GLY A 86 -1.32 -11.92 -5.26
N SER A 87 -0.18 -11.56 -4.65
CA SER A 87 -0.14 -10.69 -3.47
C SER A 87 -0.63 -9.26 -3.78
N GLY A 88 -0.27 -8.72 -4.95
CA GLY A 88 -0.77 -7.41 -5.40
C GLY A 88 -2.27 -7.40 -5.70
N ILE A 89 -2.84 -8.52 -6.16
CA ILE A 89 -4.28 -8.68 -6.35
C ILE A 89 -4.98 -8.64 -4.99
N VAL A 90 -4.47 -9.37 -4.00
CA VAL A 90 -4.99 -9.32 -2.63
C VAL A 90 -4.92 -7.90 -2.06
N TRP A 91 -3.79 -7.21 -2.26
CA TRP A 91 -3.62 -5.81 -1.87
C TRP A 91 -4.67 -4.89 -2.51
N SER A 92 -4.91 -5.04 -3.82
CA SER A 92 -5.92 -4.25 -4.52
C SER A 92 -7.33 -4.55 -4.01
N ILE A 93 -7.68 -5.83 -3.85
CA ILE A 93 -8.99 -6.25 -3.32
C ILE A 93 -9.20 -5.72 -1.89
N ALA A 94 -8.16 -5.67 -1.06
CA ALA A 94 -8.25 -5.10 0.28
C ALA A 94 -8.70 -3.62 0.25
N HIS A 95 -8.30 -2.86 -0.78
CA HIS A 95 -8.73 -1.47 -0.99
C HIS A 95 -10.19 -1.33 -1.41
N LEU A 96 -10.90 -2.42 -1.73
CA LEU A 96 -12.35 -2.39 -1.95
C LEU A 96 -13.11 -2.17 -0.64
N PHE A 97 -12.54 -2.63 0.48
CA PHE A 97 -13.23 -2.64 1.76
C PHE A 97 -12.88 -1.40 2.58
N SER A 98 -13.89 -0.64 2.97
CA SER A 98 -13.76 0.45 3.93
C SER A 98 -14.36 0.02 5.27
N SER A 99 -13.57 0.16 6.34
CA SER A 99 -14.05 0.36 7.72
C SER A 99 -15.21 -0.54 8.18
N GLY A 100 -15.01 -1.86 8.27
CA GLY A 100 -15.93 -2.78 8.97
C GLY A 100 -17.35 -2.92 8.40
N ILE A 101 -17.69 -2.17 7.35
CA ILE A 101 -19.02 -2.15 6.74
C ILE A 101 -18.95 -2.94 5.43
N PHE A 102 -19.64 -4.08 5.38
CA PHE A 102 -19.69 -4.96 4.21
C PHE A 102 -20.98 -4.77 3.42
N SER A 103 -21.26 -3.53 3.03
CA SER A 103 -22.43 -3.18 2.23
C SER A 103 -22.01 -2.61 0.87
N LEU A 104 -22.80 -2.89 -0.17
CA LEU A 104 -22.44 -2.54 -1.56
C LEU A 104 -22.34 -1.02 -1.77
N ASP A 105 -23.14 -0.26 -1.05
CA ASP A 105 -23.19 1.20 -1.01
C ASP A 105 -21.99 1.85 -0.27
N ALA A 106 -21.19 1.06 0.45
CA ALA A 106 -20.02 1.54 1.21
C ALA A 106 -18.66 1.03 0.68
N LEU A 107 -18.64 0.20 -0.38
CA LEU A 107 -17.40 -0.33 -0.94
C LEU A 107 -16.60 0.77 -1.67
N SER A 108 -15.29 0.82 -1.45
CA SER A 108 -14.41 1.77 -2.13
C SER A 108 -14.05 1.30 -3.54
N TYR A 109 -15.03 1.30 -4.46
CA TYR A 109 -14.82 0.92 -5.85
C TYR A 109 -13.75 1.77 -6.53
N GLY A 110 -13.74 3.07 -6.24
CA GLY A 110 -12.72 4.00 -6.71
C GLY A 110 -11.33 3.63 -6.19
N GLY A 111 -11.20 3.31 -4.90
CA GLY A 111 -9.94 2.88 -4.27
C GLY A 111 -9.41 1.59 -4.90
N PHE A 112 -10.27 0.58 -5.03
CA PHE A 112 -9.94 -0.68 -5.71
C PHE A 112 -9.44 -0.47 -7.16
N LEU A 113 -10.12 0.37 -7.93
CA LEU A 113 -9.75 0.63 -9.32
C LEU A 113 -8.47 1.47 -9.44
N PHE A 114 -8.23 2.38 -8.50
CA PHE A 114 -7.00 3.16 -8.40
C PHE A 114 -5.77 2.27 -8.23
N THR A 115 -5.87 1.24 -7.38
CA THR A 115 -4.71 0.40 -7.05
C THR A 115 -4.31 -0.54 -8.18
N ILE A 116 -5.19 -0.87 -9.13
CA ILE A 116 -4.88 -1.85 -10.19
C ILE A 116 -3.70 -1.41 -11.07
N PRO A 117 -3.66 -0.20 -11.69
CA PRO A 117 -2.48 0.24 -12.42
C PRO A 117 -1.25 0.37 -11.54
N TYR A 118 -1.44 0.88 -10.32
CA TYR A 118 -0.34 1.09 -9.38
C TYR A 118 0.33 -0.23 -8.95
N MET A 119 -0.45 -1.29 -8.74
CA MET A 119 0.06 -2.63 -8.47
C MET A 119 1.07 -3.07 -9.54
N PHE A 120 0.76 -2.87 -10.82
CA PHE A 120 1.68 -3.22 -11.90
C PHE A 120 2.97 -2.37 -11.89
N PHE A 121 2.89 -1.11 -11.49
CA PHE A 121 4.08 -0.29 -11.27
C PHE A 121 4.96 -0.90 -10.18
N THR A 122 4.38 -1.13 -9.00
CA THR A 122 5.08 -1.66 -7.83
C THR A 122 5.73 -3.01 -8.13
N ILE A 123 4.99 -3.97 -8.70
CA ILE A 123 5.52 -5.29 -9.08
C ILE A 123 6.79 -5.14 -9.93
N ARG A 124 6.75 -4.26 -10.95
CA ARG A 124 7.89 -4.07 -11.85
C ARG A 124 9.07 -3.39 -11.17
N VAL A 125 8.83 -2.45 -10.25
CA VAL A 125 9.89 -1.82 -9.45
C VAL A 125 10.60 -2.86 -8.57
N TRP A 126 9.84 -3.73 -7.90
CA TRP A 126 10.40 -4.81 -7.07
C TRP A 126 11.20 -5.83 -7.89
N ILE A 127 10.66 -6.30 -9.02
CA ILE A 127 11.37 -7.23 -9.91
C ILE A 127 12.64 -6.58 -10.48
N SER A 128 12.63 -5.25 -10.69
CA SER A 128 13.81 -4.45 -11.05
C SER A 128 14.80 -4.22 -9.90
N LYS A 129 14.62 -4.84 -8.72
CA LYS A 129 15.48 -4.71 -7.53
C LYS A 129 15.54 -3.27 -6.98
N LYS A 130 14.50 -2.48 -7.21
CA LYS A 130 14.40 -1.08 -6.76
C LYS A 130 13.24 -0.88 -5.77
N GLY A 131 12.87 -1.91 -5.00
CA GLY A 131 11.73 -1.87 -4.07
C GLY A 131 11.73 -0.70 -3.07
N TRP A 132 12.91 -0.22 -2.66
CA TRP A 132 13.02 1.00 -1.84
C TRP A 132 12.37 2.23 -2.51
N PHE A 133 12.42 2.31 -3.84
CA PHE A 133 11.78 3.39 -4.60
C PHE A 133 10.27 3.26 -4.54
N ALA A 134 9.72 2.04 -4.61
CA ALA A 134 8.27 1.81 -4.49
C ALA A 134 7.78 2.27 -3.10
N ILE A 135 8.48 1.88 -2.03
CA ILE A 135 8.21 2.34 -0.65
C ILE A 135 8.19 3.87 -0.57
N VAL A 136 9.27 4.53 -0.99
CA VAL A 136 9.38 6.00 -0.91
C VAL A 136 8.33 6.68 -1.77
N PHE A 137 8.09 6.19 -2.98
CA PHE A 137 7.11 6.75 -3.90
C PHE A 137 5.68 6.60 -3.37
N HIS A 138 5.34 5.45 -2.79
CA HIS A 138 4.04 5.20 -2.17
C HIS A 138 3.80 6.17 -1.00
N SER A 139 4.71 6.20 -0.02
CA SER A 139 4.60 7.11 1.14
C SER A 139 4.53 8.57 0.72
N ALA A 140 5.36 8.98 -0.24
CA ALA A 140 5.36 10.36 -0.75
C ALA A 140 4.06 10.71 -1.47
N TRP A 141 3.47 9.77 -2.21
CA TRP A 141 2.20 9.96 -2.90
C TRP A 141 1.05 10.14 -1.90
N ASN A 142 0.95 9.26 -0.90
CA ASN A 142 -0.08 9.35 0.13
C ASN A 142 0.04 10.66 0.92
N PHE A 143 1.26 11.05 1.28
CA PHE A 143 1.52 12.32 1.94
C PHE A 143 1.18 13.54 1.06
N ALA A 144 1.51 13.49 -0.24
CA ALA A 144 1.20 14.57 -1.17
C ALA A 144 -0.32 14.76 -1.33
N LEU A 145 -1.08 13.66 -1.50
CA LEU A 145 -2.53 13.73 -1.56
C LEU A 145 -3.11 14.30 -0.27
N LEU A 146 -2.70 13.78 0.90
CA LEU A 146 -3.14 14.30 2.19
C LEU A 146 -2.86 15.80 2.31
N SER A 147 -1.66 16.24 1.94
CA SER A 147 -1.26 17.65 1.98
C SER A 147 -2.14 18.53 1.09
N ILE A 148 -2.55 18.04 -0.08
CA ILE A 148 -3.48 18.78 -0.96
C ILE A 148 -4.85 18.90 -0.31
N TYR A 149 -5.44 17.82 0.21
CA TYR A 149 -6.72 17.86 0.91
C TYR A 149 -6.69 18.80 2.13
N CYS A 150 -5.57 18.77 2.85
CA CYS A 150 -5.24 19.67 3.95
C CYS A 150 -5.26 21.15 3.54
N MET A 151 -4.51 21.51 2.50
CA MET A 151 -4.42 22.90 2.02
C MET A 151 -5.75 23.42 1.49
N LEU A 152 -6.58 22.54 0.92
CA LEU A 152 -7.92 22.88 0.44
C LEU A 152 -8.97 22.97 1.55
N GLY A 153 -8.61 22.72 2.81
CA GLY A 153 -9.54 22.72 3.95
C GLY A 153 -10.56 21.58 3.91
N LEU A 154 -10.34 20.58 3.07
CA LEU A 154 -11.24 19.41 2.94
C LEU A 154 -11.05 18.42 4.08
N ARG A 155 -9.90 18.47 4.78
CA ARG A 155 -9.55 17.57 5.89
C ARG A 155 -8.68 18.26 6.95
N GLN A 156 -8.80 17.79 8.18
CA GLN A 156 -7.90 18.17 9.27
C GLN A 156 -6.57 17.40 9.15
N CYS A 157 -5.48 18.08 9.52
CA CYS A 157 -4.10 17.61 9.33
C CYS A 157 -3.46 17.37 10.67
N SER A 158 -3.87 16.31 11.34
CA SER A 158 -3.24 15.83 12.55
C SER A 158 -1.99 15.01 12.21
N VAL A 159 -1.00 15.06 13.09
CA VAL A 159 0.17 14.18 12.97
C VAL A 159 -0.21 12.74 13.35
N PHE A 160 -0.95 12.60 14.44
CA PHE A 160 -1.56 11.36 14.91
C PHE A 160 -3.01 11.64 15.26
N ASN A 161 -3.93 10.76 14.86
CA ASN A 161 -5.33 10.79 15.24
C ASN A 161 -5.59 9.97 16.50
N ASP A 162 -5.06 8.75 16.57
CA ASP A 162 -5.39 7.78 17.59
C ASP A 162 -4.27 6.73 17.81
N VAL A 163 -4.57 5.71 18.62
CA VAL A 163 -3.68 4.57 18.88
C VAL A 163 -3.45 3.73 17.62
N THR A 164 -4.42 3.68 16.69
CA THR A 164 -4.33 2.93 15.43
C THR A 164 -3.18 3.45 14.57
N ASP A 165 -2.99 4.78 14.52
CA ASP A 165 -1.88 5.40 13.78
C ASP A 165 -0.51 5.00 14.35
N VAL A 166 -0.39 4.94 15.68
CA VAL A 166 0.84 4.54 16.37
C VAL A 166 1.14 3.07 16.11
N LEU A 167 0.13 2.20 16.22
CA LEU A 167 0.27 0.79 15.93
C LEU A 167 0.60 0.53 14.47
N ASN A 168 0.01 1.29 13.53
CA ASN A 168 0.34 1.22 12.11
C ASN A 168 1.81 1.55 11.85
N LEU A 169 2.33 2.63 12.46
CA LEU A 169 3.74 3.00 12.35
C LEU A 169 4.67 1.89 12.89
N ILE A 170 4.35 1.31 14.04
CA ILE A 170 5.11 0.20 14.64
C ILE A 170 5.12 -1.02 13.70
N MET A 171 3.96 -1.37 13.14
CA MET A 171 3.86 -2.45 12.15
C MET A 171 4.66 -2.14 10.90
N ALA A 172 4.62 -0.90 10.40
CA ALA A 172 5.34 -0.47 9.20
C ALA A 172 6.86 -0.63 9.37
N VAL A 173 7.40 -0.13 10.48
CA VAL A 173 8.83 -0.26 10.83
C VAL A 173 9.23 -1.72 10.97
N SER A 174 8.37 -2.54 11.60
CA SER A 174 8.62 -3.97 11.78
C SER A 174 8.63 -4.72 10.44
N ALA A 175 7.66 -4.46 9.57
CA ALA A 175 7.59 -5.03 8.23
C ALA A 175 8.79 -4.60 7.38
N GLY A 176 9.17 -3.32 7.44
CA GLY A 176 10.37 -2.80 6.79
C GLY A 176 11.65 -3.50 7.29
N THR A 177 11.72 -3.81 8.59
CA THR A 177 12.83 -4.55 9.18
C THR A 177 12.89 -5.98 8.64
N ILE A 178 11.75 -6.67 8.49
CA ILE A 178 11.70 -8.01 7.86
C ILE A 178 12.23 -7.94 6.42
N VAL A 179 11.81 -6.94 5.64
CA VAL A 179 12.30 -6.71 4.27
C VAL A 179 13.80 -6.45 4.25
N TYR A 180 14.32 -5.64 5.17
CA TYR A 180 15.74 -5.36 5.29
C TYR A 180 16.56 -6.60 5.68
N LEU A 181 16.08 -7.37 6.66
CA LEU A 181 16.71 -8.61 7.10
C LEU A 181 16.71 -9.64 5.96
N THR A 182 15.59 -9.85 5.26
CA THR A 182 15.52 -10.76 4.10
C THR A 182 16.39 -10.31 2.93
N HIS A 183 16.51 -9.01 2.67
CA HIS A 183 17.48 -8.47 1.70
C HIS A 183 18.92 -8.81 2.10
N THR A 184 19.25 -8.60 3.38
CA THR A 184 20.60 -8.82 3.92
C THR A 184 20.94 -10.31 3.93
N ASN A 185 19.96 -11.17 4.23
CA ASN A 185 20.12 -12.62 4.25
C ASN A 185 20.53 -13.19 2.88
N LYS A 186 20.16 -12.53 1.78
CA LYS A 186 20.61 -12.92 0.42
C LYS A 186 22.10 -12.63 0.18
N LYS A 187 22.74 -11.80 1.01
CA LYS A 187 24.15 -11.40 0.89
C LYS A 187 25.04 -12.00 1.98
N LYS A 188 24.49 -12.19 3.18
CA LYS A 188 25.18 -12.71 4.36
C LYS A 188 24.21 -13.60 5.10
N ASP A 189 24.66 -14.72 5.67
CA ASP A 189 23.79 -15.57 6.46
C ASP A 189 23.36 -14.83 7.73
N VAL A 190 22.07 -14.51 7.83
CA VAL A 190 21.47 -13.78 8.95
C VAL A 190 20.79 -14.78 9.86
N ASN A 191 21.03 -14.67 11.16
CA ASN A 191 20.38 -15.53 12.14
C ASN A 191 18.86 -15.43 12.06
N ARG A 192 18.19 -16.56 11.81
CA ARG A 192 16.73 -16.65 11.68
C ARG A 192 15.97 -16.19 12.92
N PHE A 193 16.59 -16.24 14.10
CA PHE A 193 15.98 -15.73 15.33
C PHE A 193 15.73 -14.21 15.29
N LEU A 194 16.47 -13.45 14.46
CA LEU A 194 16.27 -12.00 14.33
C LEU A 194 14.93 -11.64 13.69
N TYR A 195 14.31 -12.54 12.94
CA TYR A 195 12.97 -12.32 12.37
C TYR A 195 11.87 -12.43 13.43
N LEU A 196 12.10 -13.13 14.55
CA LEU A 196 11.09 -13.31 15.59
C LEU A 196 10.72 -11.99 16.27
N VAL A 197 11.66 -11.06 16.40
CA VAL A 197 11.42 -9.77 17.04
C VAL A 197 10.37 -8.95 16.27
N PRO A 198 10.58 -8.58 14.98
CA PRO A 198 9.58 -7.80 14.25
C PRO A 198 8.28 -8.57 14.02
N VAL A 199 8.31 -9.90 13.88
CA VAL A 199 7.09 -10.71 13.75
C VAL A 199 6.26 -10.65 15.05
N THR A 200 6.89 -10.84 16.20
CA THR A 200 6.21 -10.74 17.51
C THR A 200 5.61 -9.36 17.72
N VAL A 201 6.34 -8.30 17.36
CA VAL A 201 5.84 -6.92 17.46
C VAL A 201 4.60 -6.72 16.59
N ILE A 202 4.58 -7.21 15.35
CA ILE A 202 3.40 -7.15 14.48
C ILE A 202 2.23 -7.91 15.08
N LEU A 203 2.45 -9.13 15.58
CA LEU A 203 1.38 -9.94 16.19
C LEU A 203 0.78 -9.27 17.43
N ILE A 204 1.61 -8.66 18.28
CA ILE A 204 1.15 -7.90 19.44
C ILE A 204 0.35 -6.67 18.99
N ALA A 205 0.85 -5.91 18.01
CA ALA A 205 0.15 -4.73 17.49
C ALA A 205 -1.23 -5.10 16.90
N ILE A 206 -1.31 -6.19 16.13
CA ILE A 206 -2.56 -6.74 15.61
C ILE A 206 -3.50 -7.16 16.75
N ALA A 207 -2.99 -7.86 17.77
CA ALA A 207 -3.80 -8.27 18.92
C ALA A 207 -4.39 -7.08 19.67
N ILE A 208 -3.62 -5.99 19.82
CA ILE A 208 -4.11 -4.74 20.43
C ILE A 208 -5.22 -4.15 19.57
N LEU A 209 -5.03 -4.01 18.25
CA LEU A 209 -6.05 -3.48 17.32
C LEU A 209 -7.37 -4.24 17.41
N PHE A 210 -7.32 -5.58 17.37
CA PHE A 210 -8.52 -6.41 17.50
C PHE A 210 -9.16 -6.29 18.89
N SER A 211 -8.36 -6.20 19.95
CA SER A 211 -8.90 -6.05 21.32
C SER A 211 -9.65 -4.72 21.50
N THR A 212 -9.17 -3.65 20.87
CA THR A 212 -9.81 -2.33 20.94
C THR A 212 -11.10 -2.27 20.14
N GLU A 213 -11.22 -3.00 19.02
CA GLU A 213 -12.47 -3.04 18.23
C GLU A 213 -13.58 -3.88 18.88
N ILE A 214 -13.24 -4.91 19.68
CA ILE A 214 -14.26 -5.74 20.38
C ILE A 214 -14.90 -5.00 21.57
N THR A 215 -14.22 -3.98 22.11
CA THR A 215 -14.67 -3.25 23.30
C THR A 215 -15.59 -2.05 23.04
N PHE A 216 -15.94 -1.77 21.77
CA PHE A 216 -16.86 -0.69 21.39
C PHE A 216 -18.12 -1.21 20.70
#